data_AF-E1A4C5-F1
#
_entry.id   AF-E1A4C5-F1
#
_cell.length_a   1.000
_cell.length_b   1.000
_cell.length_c   1.000
_cell.angle_alpha   90.00
_cell.angle_beta   90.00
_cell.angle_gamma   90.00
#
_symmetry.space_group_name_H-M   'P 1'
#
loop_
_entity.id
_entity.type
_entity.pdbx_description
1 polymer ?
#
loop_
_entity_poly.entity_id
_entity_poly.type
_entity_poly.pdbx_seq_one_letter_code
_entity_poly.pdbx_strand_id
1 'polypeptide(L)'
;DAIAISPALEAQGKFGGGGADGSIAIFSEIETGFHPNIGLDEIVEKQRPFINRHNLGVADFIQFAGAIGASNCPGAPQLAAFVGRKDATQPAPDGLVPEPFHTPDQIFDRLADASQGEFDPILTVWLLTAHTVAAANDVDPTIPGSPFDSTPGVFDSQFFVETTLQGTLFPGDGPNQGEVKSPLRGEMRLQSDFLIARDNRTA
;
A
#
# COMPACT_ATOMS: atom_id res chain seq x y z
N ASP A 1 2.74 5.24 -5.89
CA ASP A 1 2.71 5.18 -7.37
C ASP A 1 1.28 4.90 -7.85
N ALA A 2 0.94 3.66 -8.22
CA ALA A 2 -0.26 3.34 -9.01
C ALA A 2 -1.61 3.92 -8.54
N ILE A 3 -1.89 3.98 -7.23
CA ILE A 3 -3.19 4.43 -6.72
C ILE A 3 -3.40 5.95 -6.85
N ALA A 4 -2.33 6.72 -7.07
CA ALA A 4 -2.36 8.18 -7.12
C ALA A 4 -2.84 8.69 -8.51
N ILE A 5 -4.10 8.40 -8.81
CA ILE A 5 -4.85 8.81 -10.01
C ILE A 5 -6.30 9.04 -9.62
N SER A 6 -6.93 10.15 -10.02
CA SER A 6 -8.32 10.46 -9.67
C SER A 6 -9.09 11.06 -10.86
N PRO A 7 -9.89 10.24 -11.56
CA PRO A 7 -10.86 10.70 -12.55
C PRO A 7 -11.84 11.75 -11.98
N ALA A 8 -12.22 11.66 -10.71
CA ALA A 8 -13.08 12.65 -10.06
C ALA A 8 -12.43 14.04 -9.94
N LEU A 9 -11.11 14.13 -9.73
CA LEU A 9 -10.38 15.39 -9.78
C LEU A 9 -10.27 15.94 -11.21
N GLU A 10 -9.99 15.07 -12.19
CA GLU A 10 -9.92 15.45 -13.60
C GLU A 10 -11.25 16.03 -14.10
N ALA A 11 -12.38 15.44 -13.69
CA ALA A 11 -13.72 15.95 -13.99
C ALA A 11 -13.98 17.37 -13.44
N GLN A 12 -13.22 17.80 -12.42
CA GLN A 12 -13.26 19.16 -11.86
C GLN A 12 -12.23 20.10 -12.49
N GLY A 13 -11.52 19.67 -13.54
CA GLY A 13 -10.46 20.44 -14.18
C GLY A 13 -9.18 20.57 -13.34
N LYS A 14 -8.95 19.62 -12.42
CA LYS A 14 -7.74 19.54 -11.60
C LYS A 14 -6.96 18.28 -11.99
N PHE A 15 -5.64 18.39 -12.08
CA PHE A 15 -4.81 17.21 -12.30
C PHE A 15 -5.02 16.20 -11.17
N GLY A 16 -5.37 14.97 -11.54
CA GLY A 16 -5.72 13.89 -10.61
C GLY A 16 -4.58 12.91 -10.32
N GLY A 17 -3.39 13.12 -10.88
CA GLY A 17 -2.29 12.15 -10.85
C GLY A 17 -2.34 11.16 -12.03
N GLY A 18 -1.19 10.63 -12.43
CA GLY A 18 -1.06 9.76 -13.61
C GLY A 18 -1.07 8.26 -13.32
N GLY A 19 -1.20 7.87 -12.04
CA GLY A 19 -1.32 6.47 -11.63
C GLY A 19 0.01 5.74 -11.65
N ALA A 20 0.11 4.63 -12.39
CA ALA A 20 1.36 3.87 -12.50
C ALA A 20 2.31 4.54 -13.50
N ASP A 21 2.86 5.70 -13.12
CA ASP A 21 3.68 6.57 -13.97
C ASP A 21 5.06 6.88 -13.36
N GLY A 22 5.42 6.26 -12.25
CA GLY A 22 6.72 6.46 -11.59
C GLY A 22 6.85 7.78 -10.85
N SER A 23 5.77 8.56 -10.75
CA SER A 23 5.75 9.91 -10.17
C SER A 23 6.34 9.94 -8.76
N ILE A 24 6.05 8.95 -7.92
CA ILE A 24 6.58 8.86 -6.55
C ILE A 24 8.12 8.78 -6.48
N ALA A 25 8.77 8.24 -7.51
CA ALA A 25 10.24 8.13 -7.57
C ALA A 25 10.89 9.28 -8.36
N ILE A 26 10.17 9.82 -9.36
CA ILE A 26 10.61 10.96 -10.17
C ILE A 26 10.51 12.26 -9.35
N PHE A 27 9.42 12.44 -8.61
CA PHE A 27 9.12 13.59 -7.76
C PHE A 27 9.18 13.22 -6.28
N SER A 28 10.18 12.41 -5.90
CA SER A 28 10.31 11.89 -4.54
C SER A 28 10.39 13.00 -3.47
N GLU A 29 11.04 14.12 -3.76
CA GLU A 29 11.12 15.28 -2.84
C GLU A 29 9.74 15.88 -2.47
N ILE A 30 8.69 15.57 -3.25
CA ILE A 30 7.31 16.02 -3.01
C ILE A 30 6.49 14.87 -2.45
N GLU A 31 6.38 13.77 -3.21
CA GLU A 31 5.39 12.72 -2.91
C GLU A 31 5.71 11.91 -1.67
N THR A 32 6.99 11.65 -1.36
CA THR A 32 7.35 10.94 -0.12
C THR A 32 7.28 11.85 1.11
N GLY A 33 7.00 13.15 0.91
CA GLY A 33 6.68 14.09 1.98
C GLY A 33 5.20 14.08 2.39
N PHE A 34 4.33 13.39 1.64
CA PHE A 34 2.93 13.19 2.02
C PHE A 34 2.81 12.17 3.15
N HIS A 35 1.90 12.43 4.10
CA HIS A 35 1.73 11.56 5.28
C HIS A 35 1.48 10.08 4.92
N PRO A 36 0.63 9.72 3.94
CA PRO A 36 0.41 8.31 3.60
C PRO A 36 1.63 7.60 2.98
N ASN A 37 2.65 8.36 2.54
CA ASN A 37 3.84 7.86 1.87
C ASN A 37 5.07 7.85 2.79
N ILE A 38 4.88 8.02 4.10
CA ILE A 38 5.96 7.96 5.09
C ILE A 38 6.80 6.68 4.94
N GLY A 39 8.12 6.81 5.01
CA GLY A 39 9.08 5.72 4.88
C GLY A 39 9.37 5.24 3.45
N LEU A 40 8.62 5.71 2.43
CA LEU A 40 8.84 5.30 1.03
C LEU A 40 10.04 5.99 0.37
N ASP A 41 10.56 7.07 0.94
CA ASP A 41 11.79 7.72 0.50
C ASP A 41 12.99 6.75 0.53
N GLU A 42 13.10 5.92 1.58
CA GLU A 42 14.17 4.93 1.70
C GLU A 42 14.20 3.95 0.53
N ILE A 43 13.05 3.37 0.17
CA ILE A 43 12.98 2.37 -0.91
C ILE A 43 13.16 3.02 -2.28
N VAL A 44 12.68 4.26 -2.49
CA VAL A 44 12.93 5.04 -3.70
C VAL A 44 14.43 5.25 -3.90
N GLU A 45 15.16 5.68 -2.86
CA GLU A 45 16.61 5.90 -2.95
C GLU A 45 17.38 4.59 -3.11
N LYS A 46 16.93 3.48 -2.50
CA LYS A 46 17.51 2.15 -2.72
C LYS A 46 17.35 1.66 -4.16
N GLN A 47 16.24 2.01 -4.82
CA GLN A 47 15.98 1.63 -6.21
C GLN A 47 16.71 2.53 -7.22
N ARG A 48 16.97 3.80 -6.89
CA ARG A 48 17.55 4.82 -7.78
C ARG A 48 18.83 4.37 -8.52
N PRO A 49 19.82 3.69 -7.90
CA PRO A 49 21.00 3.21 -8.62
C PRO A 49 20.70 2.17 -9.70
N PHE A 50 19.67 1.34 -9.51
CA PHE A 50 19.26 0.34 -10.49
C PHE A 50 18.50 0.99 -11.64
N ILE A 51 17.60 1.92 -11.34
CA ILE A 51 16.92 2.74 -12.35
C ILE A 51 17.96 3.44 -13.23
N ASN A 52 18.93 4.14 -12.64
CA ASN A 52 19.97 4.86 -13.39
C ASN A 52 20.92 3.98 -14.20
N ARG A 53 21.07 2.70 -13.82
CA ARG A 53 21.96 1.75 -14.50
C ARG A 53 21.31 1.15 -15.74
N HIS A 54 19.99 1.08 -15.79
CA HIS A 54 19.25 0.39 -16.84
C HIS A 54 18.45 1.37 -17.69
N ASN A 55 18.31 1.09 -18.99
CA ASN A 55 17.52 1.91 -19.90
C ASN A 55 16.03 1.54 -19.84
N LEU A 56 15.46 1.54 -18.63
CA LEU A 56 14.05 1.27 -18.35
C LEU A 56 13.42 2.54 -17.77
N GLY A 57 12.20 2.88 -18.17
CA GLY A 57 11.46 3.98 -17.56
C GLY A 57 11.24 3.73 -16.07
N VAL A 58 11.21 4.81 -15.28
CA VAL A 58 10.99 4.73 -13.82
C VAL A 58 9.66 4.06 -13.51
N ALA A 59 8.62 4.39 -14.28
CA ALA A 59 7.28 3.83 -14.15
C ALA A 59 7.27 2.30 -14.32
N ASP A 60 7.99 1.79 -15.32
CA ASP A 60 8.08 0.35 -15.54
C ASP A 60 8.96 -0.34 -14.49
N PHE A 61 10.03 0.33 -14.03
CA PHE A 61 10.93 -0.23 -13.03
C PHE A 61 10.20 -0.54 -11.71
N ILE A 62 9.36 0.37 -11.20
CA ILE A 62 8.63 0.16 -9.93
C ILE A 62 7.77 -1.11 -10.01
N GLN A 63 7.05 -1.27 -11.12
CA GLN A 63 6.11 -2.38 -11.32
C GLN A 63 6.85 -3.70 -11.51
N PHE A 64 7.98 -3.67 -12.21
CA PHE A 64 8.88 -4.82 -12.35
C PHE A 64 9.51 -5.22 -11.02
N ALA A 65 9.96 -4.27 -10.22
CA ALA A 65 10.54 -4.50 -8.89
C ALA A 65 9.51 -5.13 -7.94
N GLY A 66 8.26 -4.67 -7.96
CA GLY A 66 7.16 -5.27 -7.19
C GLY A 66 6.89 -6.72 -7.60
N ALA A 67 6.81 -7.00 -8.91
CA ALA A 67 6.61 -8.37 -9.41
C ALA A 67 7.75 -9.32 -9.00
N ILE A 68 9.01 -8.87 -9.09
CA ILE A 68 10.16 -9.66 -8.63
C ILE A 68 10.13 -9.83 -7.10
N GLY A 69 9.84 -8.77 -6.35
CA GLY A 69 9.75 -8.80 -4.90
C GLY A 69 8.80 -9.89 -4.42
N ALA A 70 7.57 -9.87 -4.94
CA ALA A 70 6.57 -10.89 -4.64
C ALA A 70 7.00 -12.29 -5.06
N SER A 71 7.68 -12.45 -6.21
CA SER A 71 8.13 -13.77 -6.70
C SER A 71 9.13 -14.47 -5.77
N ASN A 72 9.78 -13.73 -4.87
CA ASN A 72 10.68 -14.29 -3.86
C ASN A 72 9.96 -14.84 -2.62
N CYS A 73 8.66 -14.54 -2.46
CA CYS A 73 7.83 -15.01 -1.36
C CYS A 73 7.22 -16.38 -1.71
N PRO A 74 7.50 -17.46 -0.97
CA PRO A 74 6.86 -18.76 -1.19
C PRO A 74 5.34 -18.64 -1.14
N GLY A 75 4.64 -19.21 -2.13
CA GLY A 75 3.18 -19.14 -2.24
C GLY A 75 2.67 -17.99 -3.13
N ALA A 76 3.54 -17.06 -3.52
CA ALA A 76 3.11 -15.91 -4.32
C ALA A 76 2.62 -16.34 -5.72
N PRO A 77 1.58 -15.68 -6.25
CA PRO A 77 1.16 -15.92 -7.62
C PRO A 77 2.24 -15.47 -8.61
N GLN A 78 2.22 -16.05 -9.81
CA GLN A 78 3.03 -15.54 -10.91
C GLN A 78 2.45 -14.20 -11.38
N LEU A 79 3.00 -13.10 -10.88
CA LEU A 79 2.62 -11.76 -11.31
C LEU A 79 3.12 -11.49 -12.73
N ALA A 80 2.29 -10.78 -13.51
CA ALA A 80 2.67 -10.25 -14.81
C ALA A 80 3.40 -8.91 -14.64
N ALA A 81 4.46 -8.69 -15.40
CA ALA A 81 5.12 -7.40 -15.53
C ALA A 81 5.06 -6.95 -16.98
N PHE A 82 4.17 -5.99 -17.26
CA PHE A 82 4.08 -5.33 -18.56
C PHE A 82 5.02 -4.14 -18.60
N VAL A 83 5.56 -3.83 -19.77
CA VAL A 83 6.41 -2.65 -20.03
C VAL A 83 5.74 -1.73 -21.04
N GLY A 84 6.08 -0.45 -21.01
CA GLY A 84 5.54 0.58 -21.91
C GLY A 84 4.86 1.75 -21.20
N ARG A 85 4.99 1.87 -19.87
CA ARG A 85 4.51 3.07 -19.16
C ARG A 85 5.33 4.29 -19.57
N LYS A 86 4.68 5.45 -19.55
CA LYS A 86 5.36 6.73 -19.73
C LYS A 86 5.65 7.31 -18.37
N ASP A 87 6.88 7.77 -18.20
CA ASP A 87 7.31 8.44 -16.98
C ASP A 87 6.54 9.75 -16.77
N ALA A 88 6.21 10.00 -15.50
CA ALA A 88 5.43 11.15 -15.07
C ALA A 88 6.05 12.48 -15.47
N THR A 89 5.20 13.48 -15.73
CA THR A 89 5.63 14.86 -16.01
C THR A 89 5.24 15.85 -14.89
N GLN A 90 4.43 15.41 -13.94
CA GLN A 90 3.96 16.18 -12.78
C GLN A 90 3.84 15.25 -11.56
N PRO A 91 4.06 15.76 -10.33
CA PRO A 91 3.82 14.98 -9.11
C PRO A 91 2.32 14.74 -8.91
N ALA A 92 1.97 13.60 -8.33
CA ALA A 92 0.60 13.33 -7.93
C ALA A 92 0.13 14.30 -6.81
N PRO A 93 -1.17 14.65 -6.76
CA PRO A 93 -1.75 15.34 -5.62
C PRO A 93 -1.72 14.47 -4.35
N ASP A 94 -1.58 15.13 -3.19
CA ASP A 94 -1.81 14.48 -1.88
C ASP A 94 -3.29 14.13 -1.68
N GLY A 95 -3.59 13.26 -0.70
CA GLY A 95 -4.94 12.81 -0.36
C GLY A 95 -5.46 11.67 -1.25
N LEU A 96 -4.62 11.13 -2.12
CA LEU A 96 -4.97 10.03 -3.03
C LEU A 96 -4.54 8.64 -2.52
N VAL A 97 -3.70 8.56 -1.50
CA VAL A 97 -3.30 7.28 -0.91
C VAL A 97 -4.10 7.05 0.38
N PRO A 98 -4.76 5.88 0.55
CA PRO A 98 -5.47 5.57 1.79
C PRO A 98 -4.57 5.57 3.04
N GLU A 99 -5.12 6.00 4.16
CA GLU A 99 -4.46 6.02 5.47
C GLU A 99 -5.04 4.90 6.37
N PRO A 100 -4.27 4.37 7.35
CA PRO A 100 -4.74 3.30 8.22
C PRO A 100 -5.89 3.73 9.14
N PHE A 101 -6.13 5.04 9.30
CA PHE A 101 -7.23 5.60 10.10
C PHE A 101 -8.44 6.03 9.28
N HIS A 102 -8.44 5.85 7.96
CA HIS A 102 -9.63 6.07 7.13
C HIS A 102 -10.73 5.02 7.41
N THR A 103 -11.98 5.42 7.20
CA THR A 103 -13.12 4.49 7.29
C THR A 103 -13.16 3.56 6.07
N PRO A 104 -13.83 2.38 6.18
CA PRO A 104 -14.07 1.53 5.01
C PRO A 104 -14.72 2.27 3.84
N ASP A 105 -15.68 3.17 4.09
CA ASP A 105 -16.31 3.99 3.04
C ASP A 105 -15.29 4.84 2.28
N GLN A 106 -14.42 5.56 3.00
CA GLN A 106 -13.38 6.39 2.38
C GLN A 106 -12.42 5.56 1.53
N ILE A 107 -12.06 4.36 2.00
CA ILE A 107 -11.14 3.46 1.28
C ILE A 107 -11.83 2.90 0.02
N PHE A 108 -13.05 2.38 0.15
CA PHE A 108 -13.78 1.83 -1.00
C PHE A 108 -14.07 2.91 -2.05
N ASP A 109 -14.48 4.11 -1.64
CA ASP A 109 -14.71 5.24 -2.56
C ASP A 109 -13.41 5.66 -3.27
N ARG A 110 -12.27 5.66 -2.55
CA ARG A 110 -10.97 5.99 -3.13
C ARG A 110 -10.54 4.98 -4.19
N LEU A 111 -10.69 3.69 -3.89
CA LEU A 111 -10.35 2.60 -4.81
C LEU A 111 -11.30 2.58 -6.02
N ALA A 112 -12.59 2.82 -5.81
CA ALA A 112 -13.56 2.96 -6.88
C ALA A 112 -13.24 4.15 -7.78
N ASP A 113 -12.90 5.33 -7.24
CA ASP A 113 -12.49 6.48 -8.04
C ASP A 113 -11.22 6.17 -8.87
N ALA A 114 -10.16 5.70 -8.22
CA ALA A 114 -8.87 5.40 -8.89
C ALA A 114 -9.02 4.43 -10.07
N SER A 115 -9.98 3.52 -9.96
CA SER A 115 -10.22 2.45 -10.93
C SER A 115 -11.41 2.66 -11.84
N GLN A 116 -12.05 3.85 -11.79
CA GLN A 116 -13.28 4.13 -12.55
C GLN A 116 -14.41 3.11 -12.26
N GLY A 117 -14.49 2.65 -11.02
CA GLY A 117 -15.50 1.73 -10.51
C GLY A 117 -15.17 0.25 -10.71
N GLU A 118 -13.99 -0.10 -11.24
CA GLU A 118 -13.59 -1.49 -11.39
C GLU A 118 -13.32 -2.16 -10.04
N PHE A 119 -12.63 -1.49 -9.11
CA PHE A 119 -12.39 -2.01 -7.76
C PHE A 119 -13.59 -1.71 -6.86
N ASP A 120 -14.40 -2.74 -6.66
CA ASP A 120 -15.45 -2.78 -5.63
C ASP A 120 -14.86 -3.15 -4.24
N PRO A 121 -15.68 -3.24 -3.18
CA PRO A 121 -15.19 -3.63 -1.85
C PRO A 121 -14.49 -5.00 -1.82
N ILE A 122 -14.93 -5.98 -2.63
CA ILE A 122 -14.33 -7.32 -2.66
C ILE A 122 -12.95 -7.28 -3.32
N LEU A 123 -12.81 -6.59 -4.45
CA LEU A 123 -11.52 -6.41 -5.10
C LEU A 123 -10.56 -5.56 -4.25
N THR A 124 -11.09 -4.63 -3.45
CA THR A 124 -10.29 -3.91 -2.44
C THR A 124 -9.71 -4.87 -1.41
N VAL A 125 -10.49 -5.83 -0.89
CA VAL A 125 -9.97 -6.88 0.01
C VAL A 125 -8.89 -7.72 -0.66
N TRP A 126 -9.02 -8.03 -1.95
CA TRP A 126 -7.99 -8.79 -2.67
C TRP A 126 -6.66 -8.03 -2.75
N LEU A 127 -6.69 -6.70 -2.89
CA LEU A 127 -5.47 -5.89 -2.83
C LEU A 127 -4.79 -5.94 -1.46
N LEU A 128 -5.56 -6.00 -0.37
CA LEU A 128 -5.02 -6.13 0.99
C LEU A 128 -4.30 -7.45 1.23
N THR A 129 -4.39 -8.43 0.32
CA THR A 129 -3.53 -9.63 0.38
C THR A 129 -2.05 -9.26 0.43
N ALA A 130 -1.63 -8.10 -0.10
CA ALA A 130 -0.25 -7.64 0.02
C ALA A 130 0.24 -7.55 1.48
N HIS A 131 -0.65 -7.39 2.46
CA HIS A 131 -0.29 -7.35 3.88
C HIS A 131 0.20 -8.71 4.45
N THR A 132 -0.01 -9.82 3.74
CA THR A 132 0.51 -11.16 4.10
C THR A 132 2.06 -11.25 4.03
N VAL A 133 2.69 -10.35 3.26
CA VAL A 133 4.15 -10.26 3.12
C VAL A 133 4.64 -8.86 3.43
N ALA A 134 4.17 -8.29 4.54
CA ALA A 134 4.43 -6.90 4.90
C ALA A 134 4.65 -6.70 6.41
N ALA A 135 5.20 -5.53 6.72
CA ALA A 135 5.40 -5.03 8.06
C ALA A 135 5.31 -3.50 8.09
N ALA A 136 5.04 -2.94 9.27
CA ALA A 136 5.00 -1.50 9.51
C ALA A 136 6.28 -1.01 10.20
N ASN A 137 6.86 0.08 9.71
CA ASN A 137 8.02 0.74 10.31
C ASN A 137 7.64 2.01 11.07
N ASP A 138 6.62 2.74 10.61
CA ASP A 138 6.39 4.14 11.00
C ASP A 138 5.10 4.38 11.80
N VAL A 139 4.23 3.37 11.93
CA VAL A 139 2.99 3.48 12.74
C VAL A 139 3.32 3.50 14.23
N ASP A 140 4.19 2.59 14.67
CA ASP A 140 4.83 2.61 15.99
C ASP A 140 6.35 2.66 15.79
N PRO A 141 6.96 3.86 15.87
CA PRO A 141 8.40 4.03 15.67
C PRO A 141 9.28 3.35 16.74
N THR A 142 8.71 2.84 17.84
CA THR A 142 9.48 2.14 18.89
C THR A 142 9.79 0.69 18.53
N ILE A 143 9.05 0.12 17.57
CA ILE A 143 9.14 -1.27 17.11
C ILE A 143 9.03 -1.38 15.57
N PRO A 144 9.94 -0.75 14.82
CA PRO A 144 9.90 -0.82 13.36
C PRO A 144 10.08 -2.25 12.86
N GLY A 145 9.35 -2.60 11.79
CA GLY A 145 9.35 -3.93 11.20
C GLY A 145 8.34 -4.89 11.84
N SER A 146 7.33 -4.37 12.53
CA SER A 146 6.25 -5.18 13.11
C SER A 146 5.34 -5.73 12.00
N PRO A 147 5.24 -7.06 11.80
CA PRO A 147 4.46 -7.64 10.70
C PRO A 147 2.95 -7.55 10.95
N PHE A 148 2.17 -7.69 9.86
CA PHE A 148 0.71 -7.75 9.94
C PHE A 148 0.15 -9.16 10.12
N ASP A 149 1.00 -10.17 10.02
CA ASP A 149 0.68 -11.55 10.37
C ASP A 149 1.91 -12.29 10.93
N SER A 150 1.72 -13.55 11.30
CA SER A 150 2.77 -14.40 11.86
C SER A 150 3.76 -14.96 10.84
N THR A 151 3.55 -14.73 9.53
CA THR A 151 4.29 -15.34 8.42
C THR A 151 4.69 -14.32 7.33
N PRO A 152 5.31 -13.17 7.65
CA PRO A 152 5.54 -12.05 6.71
C PRO A 152 6.50 -12.36 5.56
N GLY A 153 7.09 -13.56 5.52
CA GLY A 153 7.93 -14.04 4.42
C GLY A 153 7.22 -15.03 3.49
N VAL A 154 5.97 -15.39 3.77
CA VAL A 154 5.19 -16.40 3.03
C VAL A 154 3.92 -15.74 2.51
N PHE A 155 3.63 -15.92 1.23
CA PHE A 155 2.40 -15.43 0.64
C PHE A 155 1.28 -16.45 0.88
N ASP A 156 0.60 -16.31 2.03
CA ASP A 156 -0.50 -17.18 2.44
C ASP A 156 -1.72 -16.36 2.91
N SER A 157 -2.60 -16.98 3.72
CA SER A 157 -3.83 -16.35 4.21
C SER A 157 -3.81 -16.05 5.71
N GLN A 158 -2.65 -16.10 6.38
CA GLN A 158 -2.54 -15.83 7.81
C GLN A 158 -2.99 -14.42 8.16
N PHE A 159 -2.63 -13.40 7.36
CA PHE A 159 -3.19 -12.06 7.48
C PHE A 159 -4.73 -12.04 7.60
N PHE A 160 -5.45 -12.75 6.73
CA PHE A 160 -6.92 -12.79 6.78
C PHE A 160 -7.45 -13.56 7.98
N VAL A 161 -6.76 -14.61 8.42
CA VAL A 161 -7.14 -15.36 9.63
C VAL A 161 -6.92 -14.50 10.88
N GLU A 162 -5.73 -13.95 11.02
CA GLU A 162 -5.27 -13.29 12.24
C GLU A 162 -5.97 -11.95 12.45
N THR A 163 -6.29 -11.19 11.40
CA THR A 163 -7.10 -9.96 11.50
C THR A 163 -8.52 -10.18 12.04
N THR A 164 -9.09 -11.38 11.89
CA THR A 164 -10.41 -11.72 12.46
C THR A 164 -10.36 -12.03 13.95
N LEU A 165 -9.19 -12.38 14.50
CA LEU A 165 -9.02 -12.71 15.91
C LEU A 165 -9.28 -11.49 16.81
N GLN A 166 -9.68 -11.76 18.05
CA GLN A 166 -9.86 -10.71 19.06
C GLN A 166 -8.50 -10.06 19.41
N GLY A 167 -8.41 -8.74 19.25
CA GLY A 167 -7.23 -7.99 19.66
C GLY A 167 -7.09 -7.94 21.18
N THR A 168 -5.91 -8.27 21.71
CA THR A 168 -5.67 -8.37 23.16
C THR A 168 -4.60 -7.41 23.67
N LEU A 169 -3.66 -6.99 22.82
CA LEU A 169 -2.50 -6.17 23.19
C LEU A 169 -2.09 -5.21 22.07
N PHE A 170 -1.29 -4.19 22.40
CA PHE A 170 -0.45 -3.49 21.43
C PHE A 170 0.96 -4.11 21.49
N PRO A 171 1.63 -4.38 20.36
CA PRO A 171 2.97 -4.97 20.37
C PRO A 171 4.04 -4.03 20.96
N GLY A 172 3.81 -2.71 20.90
CA GLY A 172 4.71 -1.66 21.39
C GLY A 172 4.02 -0.72 22.39
N ASP A 173 4.11 0.59 22.14
CA ASP A 173 3.70 1.63 23.09
C ASP A 173 2.28 2.20 22.86
N GLY A 174 1.53 1.58 21.95
CA GLY A 174 0.22 2.04 21.51
C GLY A 174 -0.83 2.30 22.61
N PRO A 175 -1.92 3.01 22.27
CA PRO A 175 -2.40 3.20 20.89
C PRO A 175 -1.70 4.34 20.12
N ASN A 176 -1.23 4.02 18.92
CA ASN A 176 -0.81 4.99 17.91
C ASN A 176 -1.96 5.31 16.92
N GLN A 177 -1.87 6.41 16.16
CA GLN A 177 -2.92 6.79 15.21
C GLN A 177 -3.04 5.74 14.09
N GLY A 178 -4.24 5.17 13.89
CA GLY A 178 -4.46 4.11 12.91
C GLY A 178 -4.01 2.72 13.38
N GLU A 179 -3.59 2.56 14.63
CA GLU A 179 -3.26 1.27 15.24
C GLU A 179 -4.39 0.79 16.17
N VAL A 180 -4.70 -0.51 16.13
CA VAL A 180 -5.60 -1.16 17.08
C VAL A 180 -4.94 -2.38 17.70
N LYS A 181 -5.51 -2.92 18.78
CA LYS A 181 -4.99 -4.11 19.43
C LYS A 181 -4.88 -5.29 18.45
N SER A 182 -3.70 -5.88 18.45
CA SER A 182 -3.35 -7.11 17.74
C SER A 182 -3.65 -8.36 18.60
N PRO A 183 -3.84 -9.54 18.01
CA PRO A 183 -4.11 -10.78 18.72
C PRO A 183 -2.82 -11.48 19.21
N LEU A 184 -1.67 -11.22 18.60
CA LEU A 184 -0.40 -11.91 18.87
C LEU A 184 0.70 -10.94 19.30
N ARG A 185 1.66 -11.44 20.09
CA ARG A 185 2.84 -10.65 20.47
C ARG A 185 3.74 -10.41 19.26
N GLY A 186 4.12 -9.16 19.03
CA GLY A 186 4.98 -8.75 17.92
C GLY A 186 4.24 -8.49 16.60
N GLU A 187 2.99 -8.91 16.46
CA GLU A 187 2.13 -8.56 15.32
C GLU A 187 1.49 -7.19 15.58
N MET A 188 1.43 -6.34 14.54
CA MET A 188 0.70 -5.08 14.55
C MET A 188 -0.61 -5.22 13.78
N ARG A 189 -1.63 -4.45 14.17
CA ARG A 189 -2.90 -4.42 13.44
C ARG A 189 -3.32 -2.98 13.13
N LEU A 190 -3.50 -2.68 11.85
CA LEU A 190 -4.05 -1.40 11.40
C LEU A 190 -5.56 -1.32 11.66
N GLN A 191 -6.04 -0.11 11.96
CA GLN A 191 -7.45 0.15 12.16
C GLN A 191 -8.26 -0.13 10.89
N SER A 192 -7.77 0.27 9.72
CA SER A 192 -8.41 0.00 8.42
C SER A 192 -8.64 -1.49 8.19
N ASP A 193 -7.62 -2.32 8.39
CA ASP A 193 -7.69 -3.78 8.19
C ASP A 193 -8.67 -4.41 9.19
N PHE A 194 -8.63 -3.97 10.45
CA PHE A 194 -9.57 -4.42 11.48
C PHE A 194 -11.02 -4.12 11.12
N LEU A 195 -11.29 -2.92 10.60
CA LEU A 195 -12.64 -2.48 10.23
C LEU A 195 -13.13 -3.16 8.95
N ILE A 196 -12.29 -3.26 7.92
CA ILE A 196 -12.64 -3.92 6.65
C ILE A 196 -12.95 -5.41 6.88
N ALA A 197 -12.19 -6.09 7.74
CA ALA A 197 -12.46 -7.50 8.08
C ALA A 197 -13.79 -7.73 8.82
N ARG A 198 -14.51 -6.66 9.21
CA ARG A 198 -15.77 -6.70 9.98
C ARG A 198 -16.88 -5.90 9.33
N ASP A 199 -16.62 -5.28 8.19
CA ASP A 199 -17.62 -4.53 7.43
C ASP A 199 -18.55 -5.49 6.69
N ASN A 200 -19.85 -5.21 6.69
CA ASN A 200 -20.85 -6.12 6.13
C ASN A 200 -20.74 -6.33 4.61
N ARG A 201 -19.99 -5.49 3.90
CA ARG A 201 -19.72 -5.63 2.46
C ARG A 201 -18.58 -6.60 2.17
N THR A 202 -17.73 -6.89 3.16
CA THR A 202 -16.45 -7.57 2.98
C THR A 202 -16.15 -8.70 3.98
N ALA A 203 -16.94 -8.83 5.06
CA ALA A 203 -16.80 -9.85 6.10
C ALA A 203 -17.41 -11.23 5.73
#